data_AF-A0A443SMV1-F1
#
_entry.id   AF-A0A443SMV1-F1
#
_cell.length_a   1.000
_cell.length_b   1.000
_cell.length_c   1.000
_cell.angle_alpha   90.00
_cell.angle_beta   90.00
_cell.angle_gamma   90.00
#
_symmetry.space_group_name_H-M   'P 1'
#
loop_
_entity.id
_entity.type
_entity.pdbx_description
1 polymer ?
#
loop_
_entity_poly.entity_id
_entity_poly.type
_entity_poly.pdbx_seq_one_letter_code
_entity_poly.pdbx_strand_id
1 'polypeptide(L)' 'MTYCFQSAPVPTDFPVVSTDYTTFAVIYDCNVFKGMKYESTWILARDRKPNISTVEKAEKILKSKNVDVSKLDVTDQINC' A
#
# COMPACT_ATOMS: atom_id res chain seq x y z
N MET A 1 17.11 -16.84 6.86
CA MET A 1 16.58 -16.91 8.23
C MET A 1 15.52 -15.83 8.34
N THR A 2 14.25 -16.21 8.44
CA THR A 2 13.11 -15.27 8.44
C THR A 2 12.71 -15.02 9.89
N TYR A 3 12.69 -13.75 10.30
CA TYR A 3 12.31 -13.35 11.64
C TYR A 3 10.90 -12.77 11.59
N CYS A 4 9.97 -13.35 12.36
CA CYS A 4 8.62 -12.85 12.53
C CYS A 4 8.49 -12.23 13.92
N PHE A 5 8.16 -10.93 13.98
CA PHE A 5 7.78 -10.29 15.24
C PHE A 5 6.28 -10.49 15.43
N GLN A 6 5.91 -11.43 16.30
CA GLN A 6 4.54 -11.89 16.48
C GLN A 6 3.80 -10.98 17.47
N SER A 7 3.52 -9.73 17.08
CA SER A 7 2.77 -8.77 17.90
C SER A 7 1.27 -8.75 17.64
N ALA A 8 0.82 -9.27 16.49
CA ALA A 8 -0.58 -9.26 16.09
C ALA A 8 -1.23 -10.65 16.23
N PRO A 9 -2.48 -10.74 16.75
CA PRO A 9 -3.20 -12.00 16.91
C PRO A 9 -3.62 -12.66 15.58
N VAL A 10 -3.50 -11.94 14.46
CA VAL A 10 -3.83 -12.41 13.11
C VAL A 10 -2.65 -12.13 12.18
N PRO A 11 -2.21 -13.09 11.34
CA PRO A 11 -1.23 -12.82 10.31
C PRO A 11 -1.79 -11.81 9.31
N THR A 12 -1.14 -10.65 9.20
CA THR A 12 -1.47 -9.66 8.16
C THR A 12 -0.34 -9.67 7.15
N ASP A 13 -0.68 -9.98 5.91
CA ASP A 13 0.27 -9.92 4.81
C ASP A 13 0.40 -8.46 4.32
N PHE A 14 1.64 -8.07 4.01
CA PHE A 14 1.95 -6.76 3.41
C PHE A 14 2.63 -6.96 2.04
N PRO A 15 1.90 -7.50 1.04
CA PRO A 15 2.47 -7.82 -0.26
C PRO A 15 2.79 -6.53 -1.05
N VAL A 16 4.06 -6.36 -1.39
CA VAL A 16 4.51 -5.32 -2.34
C VAL A 16 4.17 -5.78 -3.75
N VAL A 17 3.15 -5.18 -4.36
CA VAL A 17 2.66 -5.56 -5.69
C VAL A 17 3.39 -4.83 -6.82
N SER A 18 4.05 -3.70 -6.52
CA SER A 18 4.92 -3.00 -7.46
C SER A 18 5.83 -2.03 -6.72
N THR A 19 7.07 -1.88 -7.17
CA THR A 19 8.00 -0.88 -6.66
C THR A 19 9.10 -0.64 -7.69
N ASP A 20 9.67 0.55 -7.70
CA ASP A 20 10.91 0.85 -8.41
C ASP A 20 12.12 0.95 -7.46
N TYR A 21 11.93 0.61 -6.19
CA TYR A 21 12.87 0.67 -5.06
C TYR A 21 13.37 2.07 -4.70
N THR A 22 13.33 3.02 -5.62
CA THR A 22 13.96 4.34 -5.51
C THR A 22 12.98 5.49 -5.34
N THR A 23 11.71 5.34 -5.72
CA THR A 23 10.73 6.43 -5.62
C THR A 23 9.41 6.00 -4.97
N PHE A 24 8.90 4.79 -5.25
CA PHE A 24 7.63 4.33 -4.69
C PHE A 24 7.58 2.82 -4.42
N ALA A 25 6.66 2.43 -3.54
CA ALA A 25 6.16 1.07 -3.42
C ALA A 25 4.63 1.08 -3.29
N VAL A 26 3.97 0.17 -3.99
CA VAL A 26 2.54 -0.09 -3.88
C VAL A 26 2.36 -1.39 -3.11
N ILE A 27 1.63 -1.32 -2.01
CA ILE A 27 1.16 -2.47 -1.25
C ILE A 27 -0.32 -2.62 -1.55
N TYR A 28 -0.76 -3.84 -1.85
CA TYR A 28 -2.18 -4.12 -2.01
C TYR A 28 -2.46 -5.55 -1.59
N ASP A 29 -3.29 -5.68 -0.57
CA ASP A 29 -3.77 -6.93 -0.04
C ASP A 29 -5.29 -7.02 -0.22
N CYS A 30 -5.75 -8.17 -0.71
CA CYS A 30 -7.17 -8.47 -0.87
C CYS A 30 -7.41 -9.91 -0.42
N ASN A 31 -8.10 -10.04 0.71
CA ASN A 31 -8.36 -11.33 1.35
C ASN A 31 -9.84 -11.52 1.62
N VAL A 32 -10.28 -12.77 1.62
CA VAL A 32 -11.65 -13.15 2.01
C VAL A 32 -11.59 -13.83 3.36
N PHE A 33 -12.20 -13.20 4.36
CA PHE A 33 -12.29 -13.76 5.71
C PHE A 33 -13.75 -13.90 6.12
N LYS A 34 -14.15 -15.12 6.50
CA LYS A 34 -15.55 -15.47 6.86
C LYS A 34 -16.60 -15.02 5.83
N GLY A 35 -16.28 -15.13 4.53
CA GLY A 35 -17.18 -14.77 3.43
C GLY A 35 -17.29 -13.26 3.17
N MET A 36 -16.59 -12.42 3.92
CA MET A 36 -16.48 -10.98 3.66
C MET A 36 -15.13 -10.67 3.00
N LYS A 37 -15.16 -9.79 1.99
CA LYS A 37 -13.96 -9.29 1.32
C LYS A 37 -13.35 -8.16 2.15
N TYR A 38 -12.07 -8.28 2.47
CA TYR A 38 -11.27 -7.26 3.13
C TYR A 38 -10.15 -6.85 2.17
N GLU A 39 -9.99 -5.55 2.00
CA GLU A 39 -8.94 -4.99 1.15
C GLU A 39 -8.20 -3.91 1.91
N SER A 40 -6.88 -3.88 1.74
CA SER A 40 -6.04 -2.81 2.23
C SER A 40 -5.00 -2.46 1.18
N THR A 41 -4.63 -1.19 1.11
CA THR A 41 -3.68 -0.70 0.11
C THR A 41 -2.92 0.49 0.64
N TRP A 42 -1.67 0.62 0.19
CA TRP A 42 -0.81 1.75 0.50
C TRP A 42 0.00 2.18 -0.72
N ILE A 43 0.10 3.48 -0.92
CA ILE A 43 1.13 4.08 -1.77
C ILE A 43 2.19 4.63 -0.83
N LEU A 44 3.37 4.02 -0.85
CA LEU A 44 4.53 4.46 -0.07
C LEU A 44 5.47 5.22 -1.00
N ALA A 45 5.88 6.41 -0.59
CA ALA A 45 6.85 7.24 -1.28
C ALA A 45 8.19 7.23 -0.54
N ARG A 46 9.30 7.39 -1.27
CA ARG A 46 10.63 7.62 -0.66
C ARG A 46 10.78 9.02 -0.10
N ASP A 47 10.20 10.01 -0.79
CA ASP A 47 10.23 11.40 -0.38
C ASP A 47 9.00 11.76 0.45
N ARG A 48 9.19 12.64 1.44
CA ARG A 48 8.12 13.20 2.29
C ARG A 48 7.03 13.90 1.48
N LYS A 49 7.43 14.51 0.36
CA LYS A 49 6.56 15.15 -0.64
C LYS A 49 6.94 14.59 -2.01
N PRO A 50 6.36 13.46 -2.44
CA PRO A 50 6.68 12.87 -3.74
C PRO A 50 6.21 13.77 -4.88
N ASN A 51 6.85 13.61 -6.05
CA ASN A 51 6.35 14.20 -7.29
C ASN A 51 4.98 13.63 -7.65
N ILE A 52 4.13 14.47 -8.25
CA ILE A 52 2.76 14.09 -8.68
C ILE A 52 2.81 12.86 -9.62
N SER A 53 3.77 12.84 -10.56
CA SER A 53 3.93 11.74 -11.50
C SER A 53 4.25 10.39 -10.83
N THR A 54 4.95 10.40 -9.69
CA THR A 54 5.23 9.20 -8.88
C THR A 54 3.92 8.66 -8.28
N VAL A 55 3.09 9.55 -7.74
CA VAL A 55 1.79 9.19 -7.17
C VAL A 55 0.84 8.67 -8.25
N GLU A 56 0.75 9.37 -9.39
CA GLU A 56 -0.10 8.94 -10.53
C GLU A 56 0.30 7.56 -11.07
N LYS A 57 1.61 7.27 -11.13
CA LYS A 57 2.11 5.95 -11.54
C LYS A 57 1.65 4.86 -10.55
N ALA A 58 1.75 5.13 -9.26
CA ALA A 58 1.29 4.22 -8.21
C ALA A 58 -0.24 4.01 -8.24
N GLU A 59 -1.01 5.09 -8.42
CA GLU A 59 -2.46 5.00 -8.60
C GLU A 59 -2.86 4.19 -9.83
N LYS A 60 -2.14 4.34 -10.95
CA LYS A 60 -2.42 3.56 -12.16
C LYS A 60 -2.26 2.06 -11.92
N ILE A 61 -1.27 1.66 -11.11
CA ILE A 61 -1.09 0.26 -10.71
C ILE A 61 -2.29 -0.22 -9.88
N LEU A 62 -2.76 0.58 -8.92
CA LEU A 62 -3.95 0.25 -8.13
C LEU A 62 -5.22 0.17 -8.97
N LYS A 63 -5.44 1.12 -9.88
CA LYS A 63 -6.56 1.09 -10.84
C LYS A 63 -6.53 -0.17 -11.71
N SER A 64 -5.34 -0.62 -12.14
CA SER A 64 -5.21 -1.86 -12.91
C SER A 64 -5.61 -3.13 -12.14
N LYS A 65 -5.70 -3.03 -10.80
CA LYS A 65 -6.16 -4.09 -9.90
C LYS A 65 -7.60 -3.89 -9.44
N ASN A 66 -8.35 -2.98 -10.07
CA ASN A 66 -9.73 -2.60 -9.70
C ASN A 66 -9.84 -1.98 -8.30
N VAL A 67 -8.76 -1.38 -7.79
CA VAL A 67 -8.80 -0.63 -6.54
C VAL A 67 -9.32 0.78 -6.83
N ASP A 68 -10.34 1.19 -6.08
CA ASP A 68 -10.90 2.53 -6.14
C ASP A 68 -9.99 3.51 -5.38
N VAL A 69 -9.11 4.18 -6.12
CA VAL A 69 -8.14 5.13 -5.53
C VAL A 69 -8.80 6.37 -4.93
N SER A 70 -10.08 6.64 -5.21
CA SER A 70 -10.78 7.78 -4.61
C SER A 70 -11.02 7.61 -3.10
N LYS A 71 -10.87 6.38 -2.60
CA LYS A 71 -10.96 6.04 -1.18
C LYS A 71 -9.63 6.14 -0.44
N LEU A 72 -8.56 6.58 -1.12
CA LEU A 72 -7.27 6.80 -0.48
C LEU A 72 -7.24 8.18 0.17
N ASP A 73 -6.88 8.21 1.45
CA ASP A 73 -6.57 9.44 2.16
C ASP A 73 -5.07 9.72 2.10
N VAL A 74 -4.71 10.99 1.85
CA VAL A 74 -3.32 11.44 1.91
C VAL A 74 -2.91 11.58 3.37
N THR A 75 -1.88 10.86 3.79
CA THR A 75 -1.34 10.99 5.14
C THR A 75 -0.62 12.32 5.30
N ASP A 76 -0.89 13.08 6.37
CA ASP A 76 -0.08 14.24 6.72
C ASP A 76 1.28 13.76 7.20
N GLN A 77 2.32 14.21 6.51
CA GLN A 77 3.70 13.90 6.82
C GLN A 77 4.39 15.09 7.49
N ILE A 78 3.72 16.17 7.88
CA ILE A 78 4.31 17.36 8.50
C ILE A 78 4.51 17.15 10.03
N ASN A 79 5.57 17.74 10.62
CA ASN A 79 5.89 17.68 12.06
C ASN A 79 5.92 16.28 12.69
N CYS A 80 6.68 15.37 12.08
CA CYS A 80 6.96 14.03 12.59
C CYS A 80 8.05 14.02 13.66
#